data_AF-A0A961P9I5-F1
#
_entry.id   AF-A0A961P9I5-F1
#
_cell.length_a   1.000
_cell.length_b   1.000
_cell.length_c   1.000
_cell.angle_alpha   90.00
_cell.angle_beta   90.00
_cell.angle_gamma   90.00
#
_symmetry.space_group_name_H-M   'P 1'
#
loop_
_entity.id
_entity.type
_entity.pdbx_description
1 polymer ?
#
loop_
_entity_poly.entity_id
_entity_poly.type
_entity_poly.pdbx_seq_one_letter_code
_entity_poly.pdbx_strand_id
1 'polypeptide(L)' 'MQLNPRQFLRMARWARRPPGEKRVRLVLAVIALALAIWGLERVFGTPDWMRIDGAPAGRTR' A
#
# COMPACT_ATOMS: atom_id res chain seq x y z
N MET A 1 -1.65 -0.86 -22.13
CA MET A 1 -1.86 0.08 -21.00
C MET A 1 -2.25 1.44 -21.57
N GLN A 2 -3.53 1.82 -21.52
CA GLN A 2 -3.96 3.17 -21.92
C GLN A 2 -4.20 4.01 -20.65
N LEU A 3 -3.42 5.08 -20.48
CA LEU A 3 -3.59 6.04 -19.40
C LEU A 3 -4.82 6.89 -19.68
N ASN A 4 -5.83 6.77 -18.83
CA ASN A 4 -7.10 7.46 -19.03
C ASN A 4 -6.99 8.89 -18.46
N PRO A 5 -7.22 9.97 -19.24
CA PRO A 5 -7.13 11.36 -18.77
C PRO A 5 -7.97 11.65 -17.51
N ARG A 6 -9.04 10.86 -17.31
CA ARG A 6 -9.88 10.90 -16.10
C ARG A 6 -9.10 10.65 -14.81
N GLN A 7 -8.02 9.85 -14.82
CA GLN A 7 -7.20 9.57 -13.65
C GLN A 7 -6.42 10.83 -13.21
N PHE A 8 -5.81 11.54 -14.16
CA PHE A 8 -5.10 12.79 -13.90
C PHE A 8 -6.04 13.88 -13.37
N LEU A 9 -7.24 14.02 -13.95
CA LEU A 9 -8.25 14.95 -13.46
C LEU A 9 -8.67 14.66 -12.02
N ARG A 10 -8.75 13.39 -11.63
CA ARG A 10 -9.08 12.97 -10.25
C ARG A 10 -7.97 13.33 -9.27
N MET A 11 -6.71 13.11 -9.63
CA MET A 11 -5.55 13.49 -8.82
C MET A 11 -5.43 15.01 -8.68
N ALA A 12 -5.62 15.75 -9.77
CA ALA A 12 -5.60 17.21 -9.77
C ALA A 12 -6.75 17.82 -8.95
N ARG A 13 -7.87 17.09 -8.79
CA ARG A 13 -8.98 17.49 -7.91
C ARG A 13 -8.64 17.25 -6.44
N TRP A 14 -7.95 16.16 -6.10
CA TRP A 14 -7.45 15.93 -4.75
C TRP A 14 -6.45 17.00 -4.29
N ALA A 15 -5.55 17.44 -5.18
CA ALA A 15 -4.61 18.52 -4.86
C ALA A 15 -5.31 19.86 -4.57
N ARG A 16 -6.40 20.16 -5.28
CA ARG A 16 -7.15 21.43 -5.14
C ARG A 16 -8.23 21.41 -4.06
N ARG A 17 -8.85 20.24 -3.83
CA ARG A 17 -9.90 20.01 -2.84
C ARG A 17 -9.66 18.65 -2.21
N PRO A 18 -8.81 18.59 -1.17
CA PRO A 18 -8.49 17.33 -0.54
C PRO A 18 -9.79 16.70 0.02
N PRO A 19 -9.94 15.37 -0.08
CA PRO A 19 -10.99 14.68 0.67
C PRO A 19 -10.84 15.03 2.15
N GLY A 20 -11.94 15.25 2.86
CA GLY A 20 -11.93 15.88 4.20
C GLY A 20 -10.89 15.30 5.17
N GLU A 21 -10.37 16.14 6.07
CA GLU A 21 -9.20 15.86 6.92
C GLU A 21 -9.23 14.49 7.62
N LYS A 22 -10.41 14.01 8.02
CA LYS A 22 -10.60 12.68 8.63
C LYS A 22 -10.08 11.54 7.73
N ARG A 23 -10.35 11.58 6.42
CA ARG A 23 -9.87 10.55 5.48
C ARG A 23 -8.36 10.63 5.26
N VAL A 24 -7.81 11.84 5.17
CA VAL A 24 -6.37 12.03 5.00
C VAL A 24 -5.60 11.52 6.21
N ARG A 25 -6.06 11.85 7.42
CA ARG A 25 -5.46 11.35 8.67
C ARG A 25 -5.56 9.84 8.80
N LEU A 26 -6.70 9.25 8.42
CA LEU A 26 -6.85 7.78 8.40
C LEU A 26 -5.82 7.13 7.48
N VAL A 27 -5.69 7.61 6.24
CA VAL A 27 -4.75 7.06 5.27
C VAL A 27 -3.30 7.25 5.73
N LEU A 28 -2.95 8.43 6.25
CA LEU A 28 -1.61 8.68 6.79
C LEU A 28 -1.30 7.76 7.99
N ALA A 29 -2.25 7.56 8.90
CA ALA A 29 -2.09 6.64 10.03
C ALA A 29 -1.89 5.19 9.56
N VAL A 30 -2.66 4.73 8.57
CA VAL A 30 -2.50 3.39 7.99
C VAL A 30 -1.13 3.23 7.32
N ILE A 31 -0.69 4.23 6.55
CA ILE A 31 0.63 4.21 5.91
C ILE A 31 1.74 4.20 6.96
N ALA A 32 1.64 5.04 7.99
CA ALA A 32 2.62 5.07 9.08
C ALA A 32 2.70 3.72 9.81
N LEU A 33 1.55 3.09 10.07
CA LEU A 33 1.50 1.75 10.68
C LEU A 33 2.15 0.69 9.77
N ALA A 34 1.84 0.69 8.48
CA ALA A 34 2.44 -0.25 7.52
C ALA A 34 3.96 -0.07 7.42
N LEU A 35 4.44 1.17 7.37
CA LEU A 35 5.87 1.47 7.35
C LEU A 35 6.57 1.10 8.66
N ALA A 36 5.90 1.28 9.81
CA ALA A 36 6.43 0.87 11.10
C ALA A 36 6.60 -0.65 11.16
N ILE A 37 5.61 -1.41 10.72
CA ILE A 37 5.68 -2.88 10.64
C ILE A 37 6.80 -3.31 9.69
N TRP A 38 6.83 -2.76 8.48
CA TRP A 38 7.85 -3.08 7.50
C TRP A 38 9.27 -2.76 7.98
N GLY A 39 9.45 -1.60 8.64
CA GLY A 39 10.72 -1.24 9.27
C GLY A 39 11.11 -2.23 10.37
N LEU A 40 10.16 -2.67 11.18
CA LEU A 40 10.37 -3.68 12.22
C LEU A 40 10.80 -5.03 11.62
N GLU A 41 10.12 -5.49 10.57
CA GLU A 41 10.47 -6.73 9.85
C GLU A 41 11.87 -6.67 9.23
N ARG A 42 12.28 -5.49 8.73
CA ARG A 42 13.61 -5.28 8.14
C ARG A 42 14.72 -5.33 9.20
N VAL A 43 14.45 -4.88 10.42
CA VAL A 43 15.43 -4.78 11.52
C VAL A 43 15.51 -6.06 12.34
N PHE A 44 14.37 -6.68 12.66
CA PHE A 44 14.30 -7.91 13.45
C PHE A 44 14.30 -9.19 12.61
N GLY A 45 14.11 -9.08 11.29
CA GLY A 45 13.89 -10.21 10.40
C GLY A 45 12.46 -10.72 10.48
N THR A 46 12.01 -11.39 9.42
CA THR A 46 10.74 -12.12 9.45
C THR A 46 10.95 -13.48 10.10
N PRO A 47 10.18 -13.83 11.14
CA PRO A 47 10.30 -15.12 11.81
C PRO A 47 9.85 -16.27 10.89
N ASP A 48 10.38 -17.47 11.11
CA ASP A 48 10.20 -18.60 10.17
C ASP A 48 8.73 -19.02 10.00
N TRP A 49 7.85 -18.79 10.97
CA TRP A 49 6.41 -19.01 10.84
C TRP A 49 5.72 -18.06 9.85
N MET A 50 6.40 -16.99 9.44
CA MET A 50 5.95 -16.00 8.48
C MET A 50 6.54 -16.23 7.08
N ARG A 51 7.48 -17.17 6.95
CA ARG A 51 7.96 -17.64 5.65
C ARG A 51 6.92 -18.56 5.03
N ILE A 52 6.54 -18.26 3.80
CA ILE A 52 5.71 -19.16 3.01
C ILE A 52 6.65 -20.18 2.36
N ASP A 53 6.72 -21.40 2.90
CA ASP A 53 7.60 -22.47 2.40
C ASP A 53 7.17 -23.04 1.03
N GLY A 54 5.95 -22.76 0.60
CA GLY A 54 5.43 -23.16 -0.69
C GLY A 54 5.38 -21.98 -1.64
N ALA A 55 6.26 -21.94 -2.64
CA ALA A 55 5.96 -21.20 -3.86
C ALA A 55 4.52 -21.58 -4.25
N PRO A 56 3.58 -20.61 -4.42
CA PRO A 56 2.28 -20.95 -4.96
C PRO A 56 2.59 -21.63 -6.29
N ALA A 57 2.28 -22.92 -6.40
CA ALA A 57 2.42 -23.69 -7.61
C ALA A 57 1.53 -22.98 -8.63
N GLY A 58 2.14 -22.01 -9.32
CA GLY A 58 1.53 -21.23 -10.36
C GLY A 58 1.14 -22.26 -11.39
N ARG A 59 -0.17 -22.49 -11.48
CA ARG A 59 -0.87 -23.33 -12.43
C ARG A 59 -0.06 -23.52 -13.72
N THR A 60 0.74 -24.57 -13.77
CA THR A 60 1.30 -25.09 -15.01
C THR A 60 0.22 -25.96 -15.64
N ARG A 61 -0.54 -25.34 -16.55
CA ARG A 61 -1.61 -25.85 -17.44
C ARG A 61 -3.00 -25.31 -17.18
#